data_AF-A0A7R9UU95-F1
#
_entry.id   AF-A0A7R9UU95-F1
#
_cell.length_a   1.000
_cell.length_b   1.000
_cell.length_c   1.000
_cell.angle_alpha   90.00
_cell.angle_beta   90.00
_cell.angle_gamma   90.00
#
_symmetry.space_group_name_H-M   'P 1'
#
loop_
_entity.id
_entity.type
_entity.pdbx_description
1 polymer ?
#
loop_
_entity_poly.entity_id
_entity_poly.type
_entity_poly.pdbx_seq_one_letter_code
_entity_poly.pdbx_strand_id
1 'polypeptide(L)'
;VRAALDAARAAGIVNVLALRGDVPAAVEAATDGVRAAPGSGALTFPHAVDLVRFIRAHYGDAFCVGVAGYPEGHVDGESYEADLAHLAEKVAAGGEYILTQHFF
;
A
#
# COMPACT_ATOMS: atom_id res chain seq x y z
N VAL A 1 6.59 -5.55 9.41
CA VAL A 1 5.15 -5.72 9.08
C VAL A 1 4.47 -6.78 9.95
N ARG A 2 4.85 -8.07 9.89
CA ARG A 2 4.20 -9.13 10.70
C ARG A 2 4.08 -8.78 12.19
N ALA A 3 5.18 -8.41 12.84
CA ALA A 3 5.18 -8.02 14.25
C ALA A 3 4.20 -6.87 14.57
N ALA A 4 4.02 -5.92 13.65
CA ALA A 4 3.07 -4.81 13.84
C ALA A 4 1.61 -5.26 13.70
N LEU A 5 1.31 -6.15 12.74
CA LEU A 5 -0.01 -6.75 12.58
C LEU A 5 -0.36 -7.64 13.79
N ASP A 6 0.58 -8.43 14.28
CA ASP A 6 0.38 -9.26 15.48
C ASP A 6 0.11 -8.41 16.71
N ALA A 7 0.86 -7.31 16.89
CA ALA A 7 0.63 -6.36 17.97
C ALA A 7 -0.74 -5.65 17.85
N ALA A 8 -1.12 -5.25 16.64
CA ALA A 8 -2.43 -4.63 16.37
C ALA A 8 -3.57 -5.58 16.75
N ARG A 9 -3.47 -6.85 16.35
CA ARG A 9 -4.45 -7.88 16.71
C ARG A 9 -4.51 -8.12 18.22
N ALA A 10 -3.35 -8.20 18.88
CA ALA A 10 -3.28 -8.34 20.34
C ALA A 10 -3.92 -7.15 21.08
N ALA A 11 -3.89 -5.96 20.47
CA ALA A 11 -4.55 -4.76 20.96
C ALA A 11 -6.04 -4.67 20.60
N GLY A 12 -6.62 -5.67 19.91
CA GLY A 12 -8.01 -5.66 19.48
C GLY A 12 -8.33 -4.75 18.29
N ILE A 13 -7.31 -4.29 17.56
CA ILE A 13 -7.49 -3.52 16.33
C ILE A 13 -7.99 -4.47 15.23
N VAL A 14 -9.10 -4.09 14.60
CA VAL A 14 -9.74 -4.87 13.53
C VAL A 14 -9.77 -4.14 12.19
N ASN A 15 -9.26 -2.91 12.11
CA ASN A 15 -9.18 -2.14 10.86
C ASN A 15 -7.73 -1.69 10.62
N VAL A 16 -7.24 -1.88 9.39
CA VAL A 16 -5.89 -1.44 8.99
C VAL A 16 -5.95 -0.80 7.60
N LEU A 17 -5.15 0.24 7.39
CA LEU A 17 -4.98 0.87 6.09
C LEU A 17 -3.67 0.38 5.47
N ALA A 18 -3.76 -0.39 4.38
CA ALA A 18 -2.59 -0.94 3.69
C ALA A 18 -2.02 0.09 2.70
N LEU A 19 -0.80 0.56 2.99
CA LEU A 19 -0.08 1.55 2.19
C LEU A 19 1.28 0.99 1.73
N ARG A 20 1.72 1.43 0.55
CA ARG A 20 3.11 1.24 0.09
C ARG A 20 4.08 1.99 1.01
N GLY A 21 3.68 3.20 1.42
CA GLY A 21 4.58 4.20 1.98
C GLY A 21 5.31 4.99 0.90
N ASP A 22 6.01 6.03 1.35
CA ASP A 22 6.84 6.87 0.48
C ASP A 22 8.25 6.30 0.39
N VAL A 23 8.93 6.60 -0.72
CA VAL A 23 10.35 6.29 -0.85
C VAL A 23 11.11 7.25 0.08
N PRO A 24 12.00 6.76 0.95
CA PRO A 24 12.77 7.66 1.82
C PRO A 24 13.60 8.65 0.99
N ALA A 25 13.59 9.93 1.36
CA ALA A 25 14.29 10.99 0.63
C ALA A 25 15.79 10.71 0.40
N ALA A 26 16.45 10.04 1.35
CA ALA A 26 17.85 9.63 1.22
C ALA A 26 18.07 8.59 0.10
N VAL A 27 17.06 7.75 -0.16
CA VAL A 27 17.09 6.77 -1.25
C VAL A 27 16.81 7.47 -2.58
N GLU A 28 15.82 8.37 -2.64
CA GLU A 28 15.54 9.16 -3.86
C GLU A 28 16.74 9.99 -4.31
N ALA A 29 17.45 10.62 -3.37
CA ALA A 29 18.65 11.41 -3.65
C ALA A 29 19.84 10.55 -4.11
N ALA A 30 19.94 9.29 -3.65
CA ALA A 30 21.01 8.38 -4.02
C ALA A 30 20.79 7.70 -5.38
N THR A 31 19.56 7.72 -5.88
CA THR A 31 19.19 7.04 -7.13
C THR A 31 18.82 8.01 -8.25
N ASP A 32 19.07 9.32 -8.10
CA ASP A 32 18.66 10.37 -9.04
C ASP A 32 17.18 10.26 -9.45
N GLY A 33 16.31 9.90 -8.49
CA GLY A 33 14.88 9.69 -8.74
C GLY A 33 14.52 8.37 -9.44
N VAL A 34 15.49 7.51 -9.78
CA VAL A 34 15.24 6.16 -10.28
C VAL A 34 14.87 5.26 -9.10
N ARG A 35 13.81 4.44 -9.21
CA ARG A 35 13.47 3.49 -8.13
C ARG A 35 14.68 2.62 -7.78
N ALA A 36 15.03 2.56 -6.49
CA ALA A 36 16.15 1.78 -5.99
C ALA A 36 16.05 0.30 -6.43
N ALA A 37 17.19 -0.27 -6.84
CA ALA A 37 17.27 -1.67 -7.23
C ALA A 37 16.83 -2.60 -6.08
N PRO A 38 16.23 -3.76 -6.38
CA PRO A 38 15.88 -4.74 -5.35
C PRO A 38 17.10 -5.08 -4.48
N GLY A 39 17.01 -4.80 -3.17
CA GLY A 39 18.05 -5.15 -2.19
C GLY A 39 18.91 -4.01 -1.63
N SER A 40 18.82 -2.77 -2.13
CA SER A 40 19.64 -1.64 -1.62
C SER A 40 18.90 -0.70 -0.64
N GLY A 41 17.72 -1.10 -0.16
CA GLY A 41 16.75 -0.21 0.53
C GLY A 41 15.31 -0.35 0.00
N ALA A 42 15.07 -1.37 -0.84
CA ALA A 42 13.77 -1.67 -1.44
C ALA A 42 12.70 -1.98 -0.36
N LEU A 43 11.53 -1.38 -0.52
CA LEU A 43 10.35 -1.69 0.28
C LEU A 43 10.07 -3.21 0.20
N THR A 44 9.85 -3.85 1.35
CA THR A 44 9.48 -5.27 1.42
C THR A 44 8.22 -5.57 0.58
N PHE A 45 7.35 -4.58 0.44
CA PHE A 45 6.17 -4.60 -0.43
C PHE A 45 6.28 -3.43 -1.42
N PRO A 46 6.67 -3.68 -2.68
CA PRO A 46 6.85 -2.61 -3.67
C PRO A 46 5.52 -1.93 -4.03
N HIS A 47 4.40 -2.65 -3.91
CA HIS A 47 3.06 -2.11 -4.12
C HIS A 47 2.15 -2.40 -2.91
N ALA A 48 1.18 -1.52 -2.66
CA ALA A 48 0.22 -1.70 -1.56
C ALA A 48 -0.61 -2.99 -1.72
N VAL A 49 -0.88 -3.43 -2.96
CA VAL A 49 -1.59 -4.69 -3.23
C VAL A 49 -0.85 -5.91 -2.67
N ASP A 50 0.49 -5.88 -2.62
CA ASP A 50 1.29 -6.98 -2.08
C ASP A 50 1.07 -7.11 -0.56
N LEU A 51 0.92 -5.97 0.13
CA LEU A 51 0.58 -5.96 1.54
C LEU A 51 -0.87 -6.43 1.79
N VAL A 52 -1.82 -6.05 0.94
CA VAL A 52 -3.21 -6.56 1.02
C VAL A 52 -3.22 -8.08 0.89
N ARG A 53 -2.56 -8.62 -0.15
CA ARG A 53 -2.43 -10.08 -0.37
C ARG A 53 -1.77 -10.76 0.81
N PHE A 54 -0.71 -10.17 1.36
CA PHE A 54 -0.03 -10.69 2.55
C PHE A 54 -0.95 -10.76 3.76
N ILE A 55 -1.72 -9.69 4.03
CA ILE A 55 -2.67 -9.67 5.14
C ILE A 55 -3.73 -10.76 4.96
N ARG A 56 -4.34 -10.87 3.77
CA ARG A 56 -5.35 -11.90 3.49
C ARG A 56 -4.79 -13.32 3.61
N ALA A 57 -3.60 -13.58 3.08
CA ALA A 57 -2.98 -14.91 3.12
C ALA A 57 -2.62 -15.36 4.54
N HIS A 58 -2.27 -14.45 5.45
CA HIS A 58 -1.79 -14.80 6.79
C HIS A 58 -2.80 -14.56 7.92
N TYR A 59 -3.78 -13.68 7.72
CA TYR A 59 -4.73 -13.27 8.75
C TYR A 59 -6.18 -13.48 8.32
N GLY A 60 -6.45 -13.88 7.07
CA GLY A 60 -7.82 -14.08 6.56
C GLY A 60 -8.64 -12.81 6.73
N ASP A 61 -9.79 -12.96 7.40
CA ASP A 61 -10.73 -11.86 7.67
C ASP A 61 -10.56 -11.26 9.07
N ALA A 62 -9.43 -11.49 9.73
CA ALA A 62 -9.16 -10.90 11.05
C ALA A 62 -9.03 -9.37 11.01
N PHE A 63 -8.79 -8.78 9.84
CA PHE A 63 -8.74 -7.35 9.62
C PHE A 63 -9.66 -6.93 8.49
N CYS A 64 -10.39 -5.84 8.71
CA CYS A 64 -10.94 -5.01 7.66
C CYS A 64 -9.81 -4.16 7.04
N VAL A 65 -9.53 -4.39 5.75
CA VAL A 65 -8.37 -3.80 5.07
C VAL A 65 -8.79 -2.64 4.18
N GLY A 66 -8.36 -1.44 4.51
CA GLY A 66 -8.50 -0.25 3.67
C GLY A 66 -7.37 -0.10 2.67
N VAL A 67 -7.66 0.56 1.54
CA VAL A 67 -6.67 0.92 0.51
C VAL A 67 -6.81 2.39 0.10
N ALA A 68 -5.72 3.01 -0.34
CA ALA A 68 -5.75 4.40 -0.81
C ALA A 68 -6.33 4.52 -2.23
N GLY A 69 -7.14 5.55 -2.50
CA GLY A 69 -7.58 5.98 -3.83
C GLY A 69 -7.16 7.43 -4.11
N TYR A 70 -7.01 7.79 -5.38
CA TYR A 70 -6.50 9.11 -5.78
C TYR A 70 -7.46 9.73 -6.80
N PRO A 71 -8.36 10.63 -6.37
CA PRO A 71 -9.38 11.22 -7.25
C PRO A 71 -8.82 11.96 -8.47
N GLU A 72 -7.63 12.54 -8.33
CA GLU A 72 -6.93 13.30 -9.37
C GLU A 72 -5.77 12.51 -10.01
N GLY A 73 -5.64 11.22 -9.69
CA GLY A 73 -4.49 10.39 -10.06
C GLY A 73 -3.33 10.47 -9.04
N HIS A 74 -2.47 9.45 -9.06
CA HIS A 74 -1.27 9.36 -8.26
C HIS A 74 -0.11 10.07 -8.96
N VAL A 75 0.74 10.77 -8.21
CA VAL A 75 1.87 11.55 -8.76
C VAL A 75 2.88 10.68 -9.53
N ASP A 76 3.11 9.45 -9.06
CA ASP A 76 3.93 8.43 -9.73
C ASP A 76 3.16 7.58 -10.77
N GLY A 77 1.89 7.89 -11.04
CA GLY A 77 1.01 7.11 -11.93
C GLY A 77 1.28 7.39 -13.40
N GLU A 78 1.13 6.38 -14.26
CA GLU A 78 1.34 6.52 -15.72
C GLU A 78 0.17 7.27 -16.40
N SER A 79 -1.05 6.98 -15.97
CA SER A 79 -2.27 7.68 -16.36
C SER A 79 -3.36 7.46 -15.31
N TYR A 80 -4.42 8.27 -15.37
CA TYR A 80 -5.58 8.11 -14.47
C TYR A 80 -6.25 6.73 -14.64
N GLU A 81 -6.33 6.22 -15.88
CA GLU A 81 -6.85 4.88 -16.17
C GLU A 81 -5.98 3.77 -15.55
N ALA A 82 -4.64 3.93 -15.62
CA ALA A 82 -3.72 2.98 -14.98
C ALA A 82 -3.88 3.01 -13.45
N ASP A 83 -4.03 4.19 -12.85
CA ASP A 83 -4.27 4.32 -11.41
C ASP A 83 -5.59 3.69 -10.97
N LEU A 84 -6.65 3.85 -11.77
CA LEU A 84 -7.92 3.16 -11.53
C LEU A 84 -7.80 1.64 -11.67
N ALA A 85 -7.03 1.14 -12.65
CA ALA A 85 -6.76 -0.29 -12.78
C ALA A 85 -6.01 -0.83 -11.56
N HIS A 86 -4.98 -0.14 -11.08
CA HIS A 86 -4.26 -0.50 -9.85
C HIS A 86 -5.14 -0.40 -8.59
N LEU A 87 -6.08 0.56 -8.55
CA LEU A 87 -7.09 0.62 -7.49
C LEU A 87 -8.01 -0.60 -7.53
N ALA A 88 -8.50 -0.98 -8.71
CA ALA A 88 -9.32 -2.17 -8.90
C ALA A 88 -8.57 -3.44 -8.47
N GLU A 89 -7.28 -3.56 -8.78
CA GLU A 89 -6.44 -4.68 -8.32
C GLU A 89 -6.32 -4.74 -6.79
N LYS A 90 -6.15 -3.60 -6.13
CA LYS A 90 -6.10 -3.51 -4.66
C LYS A 90 -7.43 -3.95 -4.03
N VAL A 91 -8.56 -3.54 -4.60
CA VAL A 91 -9.89 -3.96 -4.15
C VAL A 91 -10.07 -5.47 -4.37
N ALA A 92 -9.76 -5.96 -5.56
CA ALA A 92 -9.87 -7.39 -5.90
C ALA A 92 -8.97 -8.29 -5.05
N ALA A 93 -7.83 -7.78 -4.59
CA ALA A 93 -6.95 -8.50 -3.66
C ALA A 93 -7.51 -8.60 -2.23
N GLY A 94 -8.62 -7.94 -1.92
CA GLY A 94 -9.27 -7.95 -0.61
C GLY A 94 -9.22 -6.60 0.11
N GLY A 95 -9.18 -5.48 -0.61
CA GLY A 95 -9.47 -4.16 -0.03
C GLY A 95 -10.97 -3.98 0.16
N GLU A 96 -11.40 -3.62 1.37
CA GLU A 96 -12.82 -3.54 1.77
C GLU A 96 -13.36 -2.10 1.80
N TYR A 97 -12.49 -1.11 2.02
CA TYR A 97 -12.85 0.30 1.92
C TYR A 97 -11.73 1.10 1.24
N ILE A 98 -12.13 2.21 0.62
CA ILE A 98 -11.22 3.11 -0.06
C ILE A 98 -11.20 4.44 0.69
N LEU A 99 -10.01 4.90 1.06
CA LEU A 99 -9.80 6.25 1.60
C LEU A 99 -9.09 7.08 0.53
N THR A 100 -9.71 8.19 0.12
CA THR A 100 -9.16 9.03 -0.94
C THR A 100 -8.07 9.95 -0.42
N GLN A 101 -7.13 10.32 -1.29
CA GLN A 101 -6.32 11.51 -1.09
C GLN A 101 -7.22 12.76 -0.98
N HIS A 102 -6.76 13.77 -0.24
CA HIS A 102 -7.41 15.07 -0.14
C HIS A 102 -7.57 15.74 -1.52
N PHE A 103 -8.69 16.43 -1.72
CA PHE A 103 -9.03 17.21 -2.93
C PHE A 103 -9.90 18.43 -2.53
N PHE A 104 -10.09 19.40 -3.44
CA PHE A 104 -10.88 20.63 -3.23
C PHE A 104 -12.14 20.69 -4.11
#